data_AF-A0A520C3F7-F1
#
_entry.id   AF-A0A520C3F7-F1
#
_cell.length_a   1.000
_cell.length_b   1.000
_cell.length_c   1.000
_cell.angle_alpha   90.00
_cell.angle_beta   90.00
_cell.angle_gamma   90.00
#
_symmetry.space_group_name_H-M   'P 1'
#
loop_
_entity.id
_entity.type
_entity.pdbx_description
1 polymer ?
#
loop_
_entity_poly.entity_id
_entity_poly.type
_entity_poly.pdbx_seq_one_letter_code
_entity_poly.pdbx_strand_id
1 'polypeptide(L)'
;MLHAAGAAVRRQQARLQVRGRSGDMAAFESVHPHEGTVGEAGYTDYRYAGTLTGGRFHIVTVAYYEGDSFWLVSADSARKTEVFAEPHLSPDGRFIVAASASDAHNINGVFIWEATPGGLTERLRHEPQAYALHEFVRWRDDGSIELSRTSLGDGQHCDRSKLMLSTVRLARGGNAWRFGAASNWRCQ
;
A
#
# COMPACT_ATOMS: atom_id res chain seq x y z
N MET A 1 9.35 -7.58 9.98
CA MET A 1 9.88 -8.96 9.87
C MET A 1 8.75 -9.82 9.35
N LEU A 2 8.87 -10.37 8.14
CA LEU A 2 7.85 -11.22 7.52
C LEU A 2 7.99 -12.65 8.07
N HIS A 3 6.90 -13.25 8.55
CA HIS A 3 6.88 -14.65 9.01
C HIS A 3 6.44 -15.61 7.89
N ALA A 4 7.01 -16.83 7.90
CA ALA A 4 6.73 -17.88 6.92
C ALA A 4 5.25 -18.32 6.94
N ALA A 5 4.78 -18.85 5.80
CA ALA A 5 3.43 -19.36 5.62
C ALA A 5 3.12 -20.48 6.62
N GLY A 6 2.29 -20.20 7.62
CA GLY A 6 1.72 -21.21 8.52
C GLY A 6 0.57 -21.99 7.87
N ALA A 7 -0.04 -22.92 8.61
CA ALA A 7 -1.15 -23.78 8.14
C ALA A 7 -2.38 -23.02 7.58
N ALA A 8 -2.48 -21.71 7.84
CA ALA A 8 -3.54 -20.84 7.34
C ALA A 8 -3.42 -20.53 5.83
N VAL A 9 -2.25 -20.72 5.21
CA VAL A 9 -2.01 -20.36 3.81
C VAL A 9 -1.71 -21.60 2.99
N ARG A 10 -2.41 -21.76 1.87
CA ARG A 10 -2.22 -22.90 0.95
C ARG A 10 -2.21 -22.42 -0.49
N ARG A 11 -1.26 -22.93 -1.28
CA ARG A 11 -1.26 -22.80 -2.74
C ARG A 11 -1.64 -24.13 -3.39
N GLN A 12 -2.51 -24.08 -4.39
CA GLN A 12 -2.86 -25.20 -5.26
C GLN A 12 -2.86 -24.67 -6.69
N GLN A 13 -1.80 -24.96 -7.46
CA GLN A 13 -1.60 -24.39 -8.80
C GLN A 13 -1.72 -22.84 -8.78
N ALA A 14 -2.57 -22.29 -9.65
CA ALA A 14 -2.84 -20.86 -9.76
C ALA A 14 -3.60 -20.26 -8.55
N ARG A 15 -4.23 -21.10 -7.72
CA ARG A 15 -5.05 -20.65 -6.59
C ARG A 15 -4.23 -20.50 -5.31
N LEU A 16 -4.26 -19.29 -4.74
CA LEU A 16 -3.80 -19.01 -3.38
C LEU A 16 -5.00 -18.91 -2.43
N GLN A 17 -4.94 -19.62 -1.31
CA GLN A 17 -5.97 -19.61 -0.27
C GLN A 17 -5.39 -19.15 1.05
N VAL A 18 -6.10 -18.25 1.72
CA VAL A 18 -5.81 -17.78 3.09
C VAL A 18 -7.05 -18.04 3.94
N ARG A 19 -6.91 -18.85 4.98
CA ARG A 19 -7.98 -19.21 5.91
C ARG A 19 -7.95 -18.29 7.13
N GLY A 20 -9.08 -17.68 7.45
CA GLY A 20 -9.29 -16.93 8.69
C GLY A 20 -9.57 -17.86 9.88
N ARG A 21 -9.37 -17.36 11.10
CA ARG A 21 -9.68 -18.08 12.34
C ARG A 21 -11.16 -18.42 12.50
N SER A 22 -12.07 -17.66 11.88
CA SER A 22 -13.50 -17.97 11.81
C SER A 22 -13.81 -19.23 10.98
N GLY A 23 -12.85 -19.70 10.18
CA GLY A 23 -13.02 -20.75 9.18
C GLY A 23 -13.30 -20.21 7.77
N ASP A 24 -13.58 -18.92 7.63
CA ASP A 24 -13.75 -18.25 6.34
C ASP A 24 -12.47 -18.33 5.49
N MET A 25 -12.61 -18.20 4.18
CA MET A 25 -11.50 -18.38 3.24
C MET A 25 -11.47 -17.26 2.20
N ALA A 26 -10.31 -16.61 2.07
CA ALA A 26 -9.99 -15.77 0.94
C ALA A 26 -9.29 -16.61 -0.12
N ALA A 27 -9.83 -16.60 -1.34
CA ALA A 27 -9.17 -17.15 -2.51
C ALA A 27 -8.72 -16.04 -3.46
N PHE A 28 -7.59 -16.29 -4.10
CA PHE A 28 -7.01 -15.50 -5.19
C PHE A 28 -6.65 -16.45 -6.34
N GLU A 29 -7.16 -16.17 -7.54
CA GLU A 29 -6.86 -16.95 -8.74
C GLU A 29 -5.82 -16.19 -9.55
N SER A 30 -4.65 -16.78 -9.75
CA SER A 30 -3.66 -16.23 -10.68
C SER A 30 -4.09 -16.57 -12.11
N VAL A 31 -3.83 -15.67 -13.05
CA VAL A 31 -4.06 -15.88 -14.47
C VAL A 31 -2.76 -15.60 -15.19
N HIS A 32 -2.20 -16.62 -15.85
CA HIS A 32 -0.95 -16.50 -16.59
C HIS A 32 -1.21 -16.58 -18.12
N PRO A 33 -0.62 -15.70 -18.94
CA PRO A 33 -0.94 -15.56 -20.37
C PRO A 33 -0.62 -16.81 -21.20
N HIS A 34 0.17 -17.75 -20.68
CA HIS A 34 0.53 -18.97 -21.37
C HIS A 34 -0.43 -20.15 -21.12
N GLU A 35 -1.47 -19.99 -20.30
CA GLU A 35 -2.43 -21.06 -19.96
C GLU A 35 -3.81 -20.94 -20.67
N GLY A 36 -4.06 -19.91 -21.49
CA GLY A 36 -5.34 -19.78 -22.22
C GLY A 36 -5.66 -18.39 -22.79
N THR A 37 -6.92 -18.22 -23.25
CA THR A 37 -7.53 -17.15 -24.09
C THR A 37 -7.45 -15.69 -23.60
N VAL A 38 -6.64 -15.39 -22.60
CA VAL A 38 -6.59 -14.05 -21.99
C VAL A 38 -5.33 -13.35 -22.45
N GLY A 39 -5.49 -12.20 -23.11
CA GLY A 39 -4.36 -11.34 -23.49
C GLY A 39 -3.64 -10.79 -22.26
N GLU A 40 -2.53 -10.10 -22.50
CA GLU A 40 -1.66 -9.50 -21.46
C GLU A 40 -2.46 -8.73 -20.39
N ALA A 41 -3.51 -8.00 -20.78
CA ALA A 41 -4.39 -7.25 -19.88
C ALA A 41 -5.08 -8.08 -18.78
N GLY A 42 -5.14 -9.41 -18.90
CA GLY A 42 -5.71 -10.28 -17.87
C GLY A 42 -4.69 -10.97 -16.97
N TYR A 43 -3.38 -10.73 -17.15
CA TYR A 43 -2.37 -11.33 -16.30
C TYR A 43 -2.50 -10.84 -14.85
N THR A 44 -2.54 -11.80 -13.93
CA THR A 44 -2.50 -11.57 -12.49
C THR A 44 -1.69 -12.67 -11.83
N ASP A 45 -0.75 -12.31 -10.96
CA ASP A 45 -0.03 -13.28 -10.14
C ASP A 45 -0.06 -12.88 -8.67
N TYR A 46 -0.84 -13.62 -7.88
CA TYR A 46 -0.97 -13.39 -6.46
C TYR A 46 0.11 -14.17 -5.72
N ARG A 47 0.84 -13.57 -4.78
CA ARG A 47 1.84 -14.26 -3.96
C ARG A 47 1.70 -13.91 -2.49
N TYR A 48 1.86 -14.90 -1.61
CA TYR A 48 1.86 -14.64 -0.17
C TYR A 48 3.21 -14.03 0.24
N ALA A 49 3.17 -12.89 0.93
CA ALA A 49 4.36 -12.16 1.33
C ALA A 49 4.66 -12.25 2.84
N GLY A 50 3.66 -12.56 3.68
CA GLY A 50 3.86 -12.71 5.13
C GLY A 50 2.68 -12.20 5.95
N THR A 51 2.96 -11.67 7.13
CA THR A 51 1.94 -11.11 8.02
C THR A 51 2.31 -9.69 8.48
N LEU A 52 1.27 -8.93 8.85
CA LEU A 52 1.36 -7.60 9.42
C LEU A 52 0.66 -7.57 10.79
N THR A 53 1.05 -6.60 11.63
CA THR A 53 0.42 -6.34 12.93
C THR A 53 0.38 -7.58 13.83
N GLY A 54 1.52 -8.23 14.01
CA GLY A 54 1.63 -9.42 14.86
C GLY A 54 0.78 -10.61 14.39
N GLY A 55 0.46 -10.70 13.09
CA GLY A 55 -0.38 -11.78 12.56
C GLY A 55 -1.88 -11.48 12.52
N ARG A 56 -2.29 -10.22 12.69
CA ARG A 56 -3.70 -9.81 12.48
C ARG A 56 -4.07 -9.74 11.01
N PHE A 57 -3.09 -9.50 10.13
CA PHE A 57 -3.31 -9.50 8.68
C PHE A 57 -2.27 -10.36 7.98
N HIS A 58 -2.70 -11.06 6.93
CA HIS A 58 -1.85 -11.67 5.93
C HIS A 58 -1.62 -10.68 4.80
N ILE A 59 -0.39 -10.63 4.28
CA ILE A 59 -0.03 -9.80 3.12
C ILE A 59 0.02 -10.69 1.89
N VAL A 60 -0.71 -10.30 0.84
CA VAL A 60 -0.67 -10.92 -0.48
C VAL A 60 -0.27 -9.83 -1.48
N THR A 61 0.82 -10.02 -2.21
CA THR A 61 1.19 -9.17 -3.34
C THR A 61 0.44 -9.62 -4.58
N VAL A 62 0.12 -8.70 -5.48
CA VAL A 62 -0.38 -9.00 -6.82
C VAL A 62 0.52 -8.31 -7.83
N ALA A 63 0.99 -9.07 -8.82
CA ALA A 63 1.60 -8.52 -10.02
C ALA A 63 0.56 -8.51 -11.14
N TYR A 64 0.45 -7.37 -11.82
CA TYR A 64 -0.30 -7.22 -13.06
C TYR A 64 0.66 -7.22 -14.25
N TYR A 65 0.12 -7.12 -15.47
CA TYR A 65 0.98 -7.08 -16.65
C TYR A 65 1.82 -5.80 -16.63
N GLU A 66 1.16 -4.70 -16.29
CA GLU A 66 1.78 -3.45 -15.96
C GLU A 66 1.33 -3.05 -14.55
N GLY A 67 2.27 -3.03 -13.62
CA GLY A 67 2.02 -2.63 -12.25
C GLY A 67 1.83 -3.76 -11.25
N ASP A 68 1.51 -3.37 -10.04
CA ASP A 68 1.41 -4.22 -8.86
C ASP A 68 0.47 -3.60 -7.82
N SER A 69 0.06 -4.41 -6.85
CA SER A 69 -0.70 -3.95 -5.69
C SER A 69 -0.50 -4.92 -4.52
N PHE A 70 -1.07 -4.56 -3.39
CA PHE A 70 -0.99 -5.32 -2.15
C PHE A 70 -2.39 -5.51 -1.60
N TRP A 71 -2.64 -6.71 -1.07
CA TRP A 71 -3.87 -7.08 -0.39
C TRP A 71 -3.54 -7.46 1.06
N LEU A 72 -4.29 -6.86 1.97
CA LEU A 72 -4.36 -7.30 3.35
C LEU A 72 -5.57 -8.21 3.53
N VAL A 73 -5.33 -9.39 4.10
CA VAL A 73 -6.38 -10.35 4.43
C VAL A 73 -6.47 -10.47 5.94
N SER A 74 -7.64 -10.16 6.51
CA SER A 74 -7.89 -10.33 7.94
C SER A 74 -7.63 -11.78 8.37
N ALA A 75 -6.78 -11.98 9.37
CA ALA A 75 -6.52 -13.31 9.93
C ALA A 75 -7.72 -13.85 10.73
N ASP A 76 -8.67 -13.00 11.11
CA ASP A 76 -9.91 -13.44 11.77
C ASP A 76 -10.95 -13.91 10.77
N SER A 77 -11.32 -13.06 9.81
CA SER A 77 -12.50 -13.24 8.95
C SER A 77 -12.19 -13.52 7.48
N ALA A 78 -10.91 -13.63 7.12
CA ALA A 78 -10.46 -13.70 5.72
C ALA A 78 -10.94 -12.55 4.83
N ARG A 79 -11.43 -11.44 5.40
CA ARG A 79 -11.82 -10.25 4.64
C ARG A 79 -10.61 -9.68 3.90
N LYS A 80 -10.75 -9.51 2.57
CA LYS A 80 -9.75 -8.90 1.70
C LYS A 80 -9.89 -7.37 1.70
N THR A 81 -8.77 -6.65 1.72
CA THR A 81 -8.70 -5.20 1.54
C THR A 81 -7.48 -4.87 0.71
N GLU A 82 -7.67 -4.24 -0.43
CA GLU A 82 -6.57 -3.73 -1.25
C GLU A 82 -5.96 -2.50 -0.57
N VAL A 83 -4.63 -2.44 -0.52
CA VAL A 83 -3.86 -1.34 0.07
C VAL A 83 -2.89 -0.68 -0.91
N PHE A 84 -3.02 -0.98 -2.21
CA PHE A 84 -2.45 -0.24 -3.35
C PHE A 84 -0.93 -0.17 -3.50
N ALA A 85 -0.17 -0.21 -2.40
CA ALA A 85 1.29 -0.25 -2.35
C ALA A 85 1.74 -0.96 -1.07
N GLU A 86 3.05 -1.07 -0.86
CA GLU A 86 3.60 -1.75 0.31
C GLU A 86 3.04 -1.14 1.62
N PRO A 87 2.42 -1.95 2.50
CA PRO A 87 1.84 -1.45 3.73
C PRO A 87 2.87 -1.33 4.86
N HIS A 88 2.95 -0.15 5.47
CA HIS A 88 3.80 0.13 6.62
C HIS A 88 2.98 0.40 7.88
N LEU A 89 3.24 -0.36 8.93
CA LEU A 89 2.53 -0.30 10.21
C LEU A 89 3.08 0.81 11.12
N SER A 90 2.20 1.55 11.79
CA SER A 90 2.57 2.50 12.85
C SER A 90 3.21 1.78 14.05
N PRO A 91 4.03 2.46 14.86
CA PRO A 91 4.71 1.83 16.00
C PRO A 91 3.75 1.17 17.00
N ASP A 92 2.61 1.80 17.31
CA ASP A 92 1.54 1.24 18.13
C ASP A 92 0.67 0.16 17.45
N GLY A 93 0.89 -0.11 16.16
CA GLY A 93 0.14 -1.10 15.39
C GLY A 93 -1.28 -0.71 15.01
N ARG A 94 -1.69 0.55 15.23
CA ARG A 94 -3.06 1.01 14.99
C ARG A 94 -3.32 1.47 13.56
N PHE A 95 -2.31 2.01 12.88
CA PHE A 95 -2.45 2.57 11.54
C PHE A 95 -1.56 1.85 10.54
N ILE A 96 -2.05 1.76 9.31
CA ILE A 96 -1.29 1.25 8.17
C ILE A 96 -1.28 2.37 7.14
N VAL A 97 -0.09 2.73 6.65
CA VAL A 97 0.08 3.63 5.50
C VAL A 97 0.57 2.84 4.31
N ALA A 98 0.06 3.17 3.14
CA ALA A 98 0.65 2.80 1.86
C ALA A 98 0.84 4.07 1.03
N ALA A 99 2.04 4.28 0.50
CA ALA A 99 2.36 5.40 -0.37
C ALA A 99 2.80 4.84 -1.72
N SER A 100 1.98 5.07 -2.74
CA SER A 100 2.21 4.61 -4.10
C SER A 100 2.72 5.78 -4.95
N ALA A 101 4.00 5.74 -5.29
CA ALA A 101 4.67 6.73 -6.12
C ALA A 101 4.70 6.26 -7.58
N SER A 102 3.54 6.27 -8.24
CA SER A 102 3.37 5.78 -9.61
C SER A 102 3.10 6.92 -10.59
N ASP A 103 3.72 6.84 -11.77
CA ASP A 103 3.53 7.76 -12.89
C ASP A 103 2.60 7.22 -13.98
N ALA A 104 2.19 5.95 -13.89
CA ALA A 104 1.39 5.29 -14.91
C ALA A 104 0.42 4.25 -14.33
N HIS A 105 0.88 3.00 -14.18
CA HIS A 105 0.00 1.82 -14.14
C HIS A 105 -0.58 1.51 -12.75
N ASN A 106 0.05 1.99 -11.68
CA ASN A 106 -0.51 1.91 -10.33
C ASN A 106 -1.20 3.22 -9.95
N ILE A 107 -2.18 3.13 -9.05
CA ILE A 107 -2.79 4.33 -8.44
C ILE A 107 -1.70 5.18 -7.76
N ASN A 108 -1.69 6.48 -7.99
CA ASN A 108 -0.74 7.40 -7.36
C ASN A 108 -1.36 8.08 -6.14
N GLY A 109 -0.78 7.89 -4.96
CA GLY A 109 -1.33 8.50 -3.77
C GLY A 109 -0.79 7.99 -2.44
N VAL A 110 -1.33 8.56 -1.36
CA VAL A 110 -1.07 8.16 0.02
C VAL A 110 -2.38 7.77 0.68
N PHE A 111 -2.40 6.57 1.25
CA PHE A 111 -3.59 5.97 1.83
C PHE A 111 -3.30 5.54 3.27
N ILE A 112 -4.25 5.77 4.17
CA ILE A 112 -4.14 5.36 5.57
C ILE A 112 -5.38 4.60 5.99
N TRP A 113 -5.18 3.46 6.64
CA TRP A 113 -6.24 2.68 7.29
C TRP A 113 -6.00 2.59 8.79
N GLU A 114 -7.08 2.56 9.57
CA GLU A 114 -7.05 2.15 10.98
C GLU A 114 -7.39 0.66 11.10
N ALA A 115 -6.56 -0.06 11.85
CA ALA A 115 -6.74 -1.47 12.16
C ALA A 115 -7.71 -1.67 13.33
N THR A 116 -9.01 -1.75 13.02
CA THR A 116 -10.07 -2.01 14.01
C THR A 116 -10.27 -3.52 14.24
N PRO A 117 -11.00 -3.93 15.30
CA PRO A 117 -11.39 -5.34 15.47
C PRO A 117 -12.19 -5.90 14.28
N GLY A 118 -12.96 -5.05 13.59
CA GLY A 118 -13.77 -5.46 12.42
C GLY A 118 -13.00 -5.46 11.08
N GLY A 119 -11.71 -5.20 11.10
CA GLY A 119 -10.86 -5.06 9.92
C GLY A 119 -10.36 -3.63 9.72
N LEU A 120 -10.17 -3.23 8.47
CA LEU A 120 -9.59 -1.93 8.11
C LEU A 120 -10.67 -0.89 7.84
N THR A 121 -10.49 0.30 8.41
CA THR A 121 -11.29 1.49 8.10
C THR A 121 -10.39 2.53 7.45
N GLU A 122 -10.70 2.93 6.21
CA GLU A 122 -9.95 4.00 5.53
C GLU A 122 -10.12 5.32 6.29
N ARG A 123 -9.00 5.99 6.59
CA ARG A 123 -8.91 7.27 7.31
C ARG A 123 -8.37 8.39 6.44
N LEU A 124 -7.62 8.05 5.39
CA LEU A 124 -7.16 8.98 4.39
C LEU A 124 -7.07 8.29 3.04
N ARG A 125 -7.53 9.00 2.02
CA ARG A 125 -7.23 8.77 0.61
C ARG A 125 -6.77 10.09 0.02
N HIS A 126 -5.50 10.17 -0.34
CA HIS A 126 -4.92 11.34 -0.97
C HIS A 126 -4.35 10.96 -2.33
N GLU A 127 -5.00 11.44 -3.39
CA GLU A 127 -4.53 11.32 -4.76
C GLU A 127 -4.17 12.74 -5.24
N PRO A 128 -2.90 13.01 -5.61
CA PRO A 128 -2.47 14.36 -5.99
C PRO A 128 -3.20 14.88 -7.23
N GLN A 129 -3.66 16.14 -7.18
CA GLN A 129 -4.29 16.81 -8.34
C GLN A 129 -3.29 17.35 -9.37
N ALA A 130 -2.04 17.52 -8.96
CA ALA A 130 -0.92 17.93 -9.80
C ALA A 130 0.19 16.89 -9.67
N TYR A 131 1.14 16.88 -10.62
CA TYR A 131 2.25 15.92 -10.60
C TYR A 131 2.99 15.98 -9.26
N ALA A 132 2.79 14.93 -8.47
CA ALA A 132 3.47 14.69 -7.23
C ALA A 132 3.49 13.18 -6.98
N LEU A 133 4.66 12.64 -6.71
CA LEU A 133 4.86 11.26 -6.30
C LEU A 133 5.29 11.29 -4.84
N HIS A 134 4.63 10.51 -3.99
CA HIS A 134 4.94 10.43 -2.57
C HIS A 134 5.43 9.03 -2.22
N GLU A 135 6.62 8.92 -1.63
CA GLU A 135 7.12 7.64 -1.14
C GLU A 135 7.17 7.66 0.38
N PHE A 136 6.88 6.51 0.98
CA PHE A 136 7.01 6.34 2.42
C PHE A 136 8.48 6.32 2.82
N VAL A 137 8.87 7.19 3.76
CA VAL A 137 10.22 7.14 4.36
C VAL A 137 10.15 6.37 5.68
N ARG A 138 9.29 6.81 6.60
CA ARG A 138 9.11 6.17 7.92
C ARG A 138 7.95 6.76 8.71
N TRP A 139 7.51 6.01 9.71
CA TRP A 139 6.79 6.55 10.86
C TRP A 139 7.75 7.35 11.75
N ARG A 140 7.34 8.56 12.13
CA ARG A 140 8.05 9.40 13.13
C ARG A 140 7.61 9.05 14.55
N ASP A 141 6.32 8.77 14.70
CA ASP A 141 5.60 8.41 15.92
C ASP A 141 4.26 7.76 15.51
N ASP A 142 3.37 7.46 16.46
CA ASP A 142 2.07 6.80 16.21
C ASP A 142 1.09 7.60 15.32
N GLY A 143 1.30 8.90 15.18
CA GLY A 143 0.40 9.81 14.48
C GLY A 143 1.08 10.62 13.38
N SER A 144 2.31 10.29 12.99
CA SER A 144 3.09 11.10 12.07
C SER A 144 3.97 10.26 11.15
N ILE A 145 3.93 10.60 9.87
CA ILE A 145 4.66 9.94 8.80
C ILE A 145 5.56 10.97 8.11
N GLU A 146 6.79 10.56 7.82
CA GLU A 146 7.71 11.27 6.94
C GLU A 146 7.62 10.66 5.54
N LEU A 147 7.45 11.51 4.54
CA LEU A 147 7.34 11.14 3.13
C LEU A 147 8.38 11.91 2.31
N SER A 148 8.96 11.27 1.30
CA SER A 148 9.59 11.98 0.20
C SER A 148 8.49 12.43 -0.75
N ARG A 149 8.68 13.58 -1.40
CA ARG A 149 7.81 14.07 -2.45
C ARG A 149 8.64 14.53 -3.63
N THR A 150 8.38 13.96 -4.79
CA THR A 150 8.87 14.45 -6.08
C THR A 150 7.74 15.18 -6.77
N SER A 151 7.94 16.42 -7.21
CA SER A 151 6.97 17.20 -7.98
C SER A 151 7.64 18.00 -9.08
N LEU A 152 6.86 18.70 -9.92
CA LEU A 152 7.43 19.76 -10.76
C LEU A 152 7.88 20.94 -9.89
N GLY A 153 8.90 21.67 -10.36
CA GLY A 153 9.31 22.92 -9.74
C GLY A 153 8.20 23.97 -9.77
N ASP A 154 8.17 24.85 -8.78
CA ASP A 154 7.12 25.87 -8.62
C ASP A 154 7.52 27.26 -9.17
N GLY A 155 8.79 27.43 -9.55
CA GLY A 155 9.39 28.69 -9.97
C GLY A 155 9.92 29.55 -8.80
N GLN A 156 9.62 29.17 -7.55
CA GLN A 156 10.11 29.83 -6.35
C GLN A 156 11.34 29.11 -5.79
N HIS A 157 11.26 27.79 -5.66
CA HIS A 157 12.32 26.94 -5.12
C HIS A 157 13.13 26.29 -6.24
N CYS A 158 12.46 25.85 -7.31
CA CYS A 158 13.07 25.24 -8.49
C CYS A 158 12.42 25.76 -9.77
N ASP A 159 13.17 25.78 -10.86
CA ASP A 159 12.63 26.06 -12.20
C ASP A 159 11.48 25.08 -12.54
N ARG A 160 10.42 25.57 -13.19
CA ARG A 160 9.20 24.77 -13.48
C ARG A 160 9.43 23.61 -14.44
N SER A 161 10.51 23.62 -15.20
CA SER A 161 10.92 22.51 -16.07
C SER A 161 11.70 21.41 -15.35
N LYS A 162 12.06 21.63 -14.09
CA LYS A 162 12.87 20.71 -13.28
C LYS A 162 12.01 19.91 -12.31
N LEU A 163 12.50 18.73 -11.93
CA LEU A 163 11.91 18.00 -10.82
C LEU A 163 12.40 18.61 -9.51
N MET A 164 11.50 18.64 -8.54
CA MET A 164 11.74 19.12 -7.20
C MET A 164 11.48 18.01 -6.19
N LEU A 165 12.51 17.64 -5.45
CA LEU A 165 12.42 16.72 -4.33
C LEU A 165 12.26 17.51 -3.05
N SER A 166 11.39 17.05 -2.16
CA SER A 166 11.16 17.65 -0.86
C SER A 166 10.75 16.59 0.16
N THR A 167 10.85 16.93 1.45
CA THR A 167 10.29 16.13 2.54
C THR A 167 8.96 16.73 2.97
N VAL A 168 7.94 15.88 3.12
CA VAL A 168 6.62 16.29 3.63
C VAL A 168 6.26 15.44 4.85
N ARG A 169 5.64 16.07 5.85
CA ARG A 169 5.09 15.38 7.02
C ARG A 169 3.59 15.19 6.84
N LEU A 170 3.10 13.96 7.00
CA LEU A 170 1.67 13.68 7.12
C LEU A 170 1.37 13.39 8.59
N ALA A 171 0.56 14.22 9.22
CA ALA A 171 0.31 14.16 10.66
C ALA A 171 -1.18 14.08 10.98
N ARG A 172 -1.51 13.34 12.03
CA ARG A 172 -2.86 13.23 12.55
C ARG A 172 -3.15 14.39 13.50
N GLY A 173 -4.24 15.09 13.26
CA GLY A 173 -4.83 16.08 14.16
C GLY A 173 -6.27 15.71 14.48
N GLY A 174 -6.52 15.20 15.69
CA GLY A 174 -7.82 14.65 16.06
C GLY A 174 -8.19 13.43 15.20
N ASN A 175 -9.28 13.54 14.43
CA ASN A 175 -9.77 12.46 13.57
C ASN A 175 -9.32 12.59 12.10
N ALA A 176 -8.49 13.58 11.76
CA ALA A 176 -8.07 13.84 10.39
C ALA A 176 -6.55 13.72 10.23
N TRP A 177 -6.12 13.32 9.04
CA TRP A 177 -4.73 13.36 8.60
C TRP A 177 -4.51 14.57 7.70
N ARG A 178 -3.39 15.28 7.88
CA ARG A 178 -3.06 16.48 7.11
C ARG A 178 -1.60 16.50 6.71
N PHE A 179 -1.34 16.85 5.46
CA PHE A 179 0.00 17.18 4.99
C PHE A 179 0.43 18.52 5.59
N GLY A 180 1.62 18.56 6.16
CA GLY A 180 2.32 19.77 6.55
C GLY A 180 3.04 20.41 5.37
N ALA A 181 3.71 21.53 5.63
CA ALA A 181 4.54 22.19 4.63
C ALA A 181 5.70 21.27 4.18
N ALA A 182 6.04 21.36 2.89
CA ALA A 182 7.24 20.75 2.35
C ALA A 182 8.49 21.44 2.92
N SER A 183 9.59 20.72 2.97
CA SER A 183 10.90 21.20 3.45
C SER A 183 12.04 20.49 2.70
N ASN A 184 13.29 20.91 2.93
CA ASN A 184 14.49 20.28 2.38
C ASN A 184 14.49 20.16 0.84
N TRP A 185 14.07 21.23 0.14
CA TRP A 185 13.92 21.23 -1.31
C TRP A 185 15.25 21.01 -2.04
N ARG A 186 15.21 20.22 -3.11
CA ARG A 186 16.34 19.98 -4.02
C ARG A 186 15.83 19.90 -5.45
N CYS A 187 16.53 20.55 -6.39
CA CYS A 187 16.20 20.52 -7.80
C CYS A 187 17.04 19.46 -8.54
N GLN A 188 16.44 18.79 -9.53
CA GLN A 188 17.10 17.87 -10.47
C GLN A 188 16.88 18.37 -11.91
#